data_AF-A0A7K4NMG9-F1
#
_entry.id   AF-A0A7K4NMG9-F1
#
_cell.length_a   1.000
_cell.length_b   1.000
_cell.length_c   1.000
_cell.angle_alpha   90.00
_cell.angle_beta   90.00
_cell.angle_gamma   90.00
#
_symmetry.space_group_name_H-M   'P 1'
#
loop_
_entity.id
_entity.type
_entity.pdbx_description
1 polymer ?
#
loop_
_entity_poly.entity_id
_entity_poly.type
_entity_poly.pdbx_seq_one_letter_code
_entity_poly.pdbx_strand_id
1 'polypeptide(L)'
;MPEIWLNYGSNDVVLDIKAENLEEKIDAGGKTLSDSEIKSKLESLDISKPTEFVVLNTSESVRKTLSILFERYEQKSIPKPQILADRKIMNYIKNYLPEQSSISEFSDVEDSNSKLVFIGEMEFDGLFGYETISTRLLKKFGAELMLSAYEKRKGDLPSPGQDVENFQIARKFSEKFDILAIEIIANSNGMYDLAVGHPSSTASISKSFGTNAAKDIGKHKTMIISTGKESSNNSLSK
;
A
#
# COMPACT_ATOMS: atom_id res chain seq x y z
N MET A 1 -8.53 -7.48 34.84
CA MET A 1 -7.35 -6.86 34.21
C MET A 1 -7.49 -7.07 32.72
N PRO A 2 -7.53 -6.00 31.92
CA PRO A 2 -7.58 -6.12 30.46
C PRO A 2 -6.23 -6.63 29.91
N GLU A 3 -6.25 -7.73 29.16
CA GLU A 3 -5.10 -8.20 28.40
C GLU A 3 -5.03 -7.48 27.04
N ILE A 4 -3.95 -6.73 26.80
CA ILE A 4 -3.73 -6.04 25.53
C ILE A 4 -2.60 -6.73 24.78
N TRP A 5 -2.87 -7.13 23.54
CA TRP A 5 -1.90 -7.75 22.66
C TRP A 5 -1.28 -6.68 21.76
N LEU A 6 0.03 -6.46 21.90
CA LEU A 6 0.78 -5.51 21.09
C LEU A 6 1.74 -6.25 20.18
N ASN A 7 1.77 -5.88 18.91
CA ASN A 7 2.73 -6.46 18.00
C ASN A 7 4.15 -5.94 18.30
N TYR A 8 5.12 -6.85 18.28
CA TYR A 8 6.55 -6.57 18.31
C TYR A 8 7.29 -7.49 17.32
N GLY A 9 7.56 -6.96 16.12
CA GLY A 9 8.14 -7.72 15.02
C GLY A 9 7.15 -8.77 14.49
N SER A 10 7.57 -10.03 14.37
CA SER A 10 6.70 -11.12 13.92
C SER A 10 5.80 -11.70 15.01
N ASN A 11 5.95 -11.25 16.27
CA ASN A 11 5.26 -11.83 17.43
C ASN A 11 4.33 -10.81 18.10
N ASP A 12 3.47 -11.30 18.98
CA ASP A 12 2.65 -10.46 19.86
C ASP A 12 3.16 -10.58 21.30
N VAL A 13 3.15 -9.44 22.00
CA VAL A 13 3.51 -9.33 23.41
C VAL A 13 2.26 -8.98 24.19
N VAL A 14 2.01 -9.72 25.26
CA VAL A 14 0.92 -9.44 26.19
C VAL A 14 1.37 -8.32 27.13
N LEU A 15 0.57 -7.27 27.17
CA LEU A 15 0.73 -6.16 28.08
C LEU A 15 -0.40 -6.20 29.10
N ASP A 16 -0.01 -6.33 30.36
CA ASP A 16 -0.93 -6.35 31.49
C ASP A 16 -0.99 -4.94 32.11
N ILE A 17 -2.11 -4.24 31.89
CA ILE A 17 -2.35 -2.91 32.46
C ILE A 17 -3.42 -3.03 33.53
N LYS A 18 -3.17 -2.42 34.68
CA LYS A 18 -4.21 -2.22 35.70
C LYS A 18 -5.37 -1.42 35.10
N ALA A 19 -6.60 -1.88 35.32
CA ALA A 19 -7.79 -1.28 34.68
C ALA A 19 -7.93 0.22 34.97
N GLU A 20 -7.52 0.68 36.15
CA GLU A 20 -7.54 2.10 36.52
C GLU A 20 -6.55 2.99 35.75
N ASN A 21 -5.57 2.39 35.06
CA ASN A 21 -4.58 3.08 34.24
C ASN A 21 -4.88 2.98 32.73
N LEU A 22 -5.93 2.25 32.33
CA LEU A 22 -6.35 2.13 30.95
C LEU A 22 -7.56 3.04 30.70
N GLU A 23 -7.32 4.16 30.02
CA GLU A 23 -8.40 5.08 29.64
C GLU A 23 -9.15 4.58 28.40
N GLU A 24 -8.43 4.30 27.32
CA GLU A 24 -9.02 3.82 26.08
C GLU A 24 -8.06 2.90 25.30
N LYS A 25 -8.64 2.04 24.46
CA LYS A 25 -7.91 1.28 23.44
C LYS A 25 -8.23 1.87 22.07
N ILE A 26 -7.21 2.40 21.41
CA ILE A 26 -7.34 3.04 20.10
C ILE A 26 -7.13 1.99 19.02
N ASP A 27 -8.22 1.43 18.50
CA ASP A 27 -8.18 0.49 17.37
C ASP A 27 -8.55 1.18 16.06
N ALA A 28 -8.06 0.69 14.92
CA ALA A 28 -8.46 1.23 13.63
C ALA A 28 -9.95 0.93 13.36
N GLY A 29 -10.70 1.87 12.76
CA GLY A 29 -12.16 1.76 12.59
C GLY A 29 -12.63 2.33 11.24
N GLY A 30 -13.85 2.00 10.82
CA GLY A 30 -14.46 2.47 9.57
C GLY A 30 -15.16 1.35 8.79
N LYS A 31 -15.98 1.71 7.78
CA LYS A 31 -16.66 0.75 6.90
C LYS A 31 -15.68 0.15 5.89
N THR A 32 -15.55 -1.17 5.86
CA THR A 32 -14.75 -1.90 4.87
C THR A 32 -15.57 -2.23 3.61
N LEU A 33 -14.89 -2.44 2.49
CA LEU A 33 -15.48 -2.91 1.24
C LEU A 33 -15.82 -4.40 1.34
N SER A 34 -17.01 -4.73 0.88
CA SER A 34 -17.43 -6.09 0.57
C SER A 34 -16.76 -6.63 -0.70
N ASP A 35 -16.74 -7.95 -0.87
CA ASP A 35 -16.14 -8.59 -2.05
C ASP A 35 -16.79 -8.14 -3.37
N SER A 36 -18.09 -7.84 -3.36
CA SER A 36 -18.80 -7.32 -4.54
C SER A 36 -18.37 -5.90 -4.88
N GLU A 37 -18.19 -5.02 -3.89
CA GLU A 37 -17.67 -3.65 -4.08
C GLU A 37 -16.23 -3.69 -4.63
N ILE A 38 -15.37 -4.57 -4.12
CA ILE A 38 -14.00 -4.76 -4.64
C ILE A 38 -14.04 -5.25 -6.09
N LYS A 39 -14.83 -6.29 -6.38
CA LYS A 39 -14.99 -6.83 -7.74
C LYS A 39 -15.43 -5.75 -8.71
N SER A 40 -16.44 -4.95 -8.36
CA SER A 40 -16.95 -3.86 -9.19
C SER A 40 -15.88 -2.79 -9.49
N LYS A 41 -15.09 -2.38 -8.49
CA LYS A 41 -14.00 -1.41 -8.71
C LYS A 41 -12.93 -1.94 -9.67
N LEU A 42 -12.60 -3.23 -9.57
CA LEU A 42 -11.64 -3.90 -10.44
C LEU A 42 -12.17 -4.15 -11.87
N GLU A 43 -13.46 -3.98 -12.14
CA GLU A 43 -14.02 -4.16 -13.49
C GLU A 43 -13.46 -3.14 -14.50
N SER A 44 -13.09 -1.96 -14.01
CA SER A 44 -12.44 -0.88 -14.78
C SER A 44 -11.10 -1.30 -15.39
N LEU A 45 -10.45 -2.34 -14.84
CA LEU A 45 -9.26 -2.93 -15.43
C LEU A 45 -9.63 -3.81 -16.62
N ASP A 46 -9.08 -3.49 -17.79
CA ASP A 46 -9.24 -4.30 -19.01
C ASP A 46 -8.28 -5.49 -19.01
N ILE A 47 -8.75 -6.62 -18.50
CA ILE A 47 -7.98 -7.88 -18.44
C ILE A 47 -7.86 -8.60 -19.80
N SER A 48 -8.45 -8.08 -20.88
CA SER A 48 -8.31 -8.68 -22.22
C SER A 48 -6.95 -8.39 -22.86
N LYS A 49 -6.26 -7.35 -22.38
CA LYS A 49 -4.94 -6.96 -22.87
C LYS A 49 -3.83 -7.74 -22.15
N PRO A 50 -2.73 -8.09 -22.84
CA PRO A 50 -1.55 -8.65 -22.19
C PRO A 50 -1.08 -7.69 -21.10
N THR A 51 -1.09 -8.15 -19.85
CA THR A 51 -0.83 -7.35 -18.65
C THR A 51 0.17 -8.08 -17.78
N GLU A 52 1.08 -7.33 -17.15
CA GLU A 52 2.02 -7.84 -16.16
C GLU A 52 1.74 -7.11 -14.84
N PHE A 53 1.58 -7.87 -13.75
CA PHE A 53 1.31 -7.28 -12.44
C PHE A 53 2.59 -7.07 -11.67
N VAL A 54 2.87 -5.81 -11.32
CA VAL A 54 3.99 -5.45 -10.45
C VAL A 54 3.48 -5.30 -9.02
N VAL A 55 3.81 -6.25 -8.16
CA VAL A 55 3.38 -6.29 -6.76
C VAL A 55 4.39 -5.54 -5.90
N LEU A 56 3.93 -4.52 -5.15
CA LEU A 56 4.82 -3.62 -4.39
C LEU A 56 4.91 -3.93 -2.89
N ASN A 57 3.89 -4.56 -2.31
CA ASN A 57 3.89 -5.03 -0.92
C ASN A 57 3.02 -6.29 -0.79
N THR A 58 3.09 -6.94 0.37
CA THR A 58 2.55 -8.30 0.60
C THR A 58 1.42 -8.32 1.61
N SER A 59 0.70 -7.22 1.78
CA SER A 59 -0.42 -7.14 2.72
C SER A 59 -1.56 -8.09 2.33
N GLU A 60 -2.39 -8.45 3.31
CA GLU A 60 -3.59 -9.26 3.08
C GLU A 60 -4.51 -8.63 2.01
N SER A 61 -4.61 -7.30 1.96
CA SER A 61 -5.44 -6.59 0.99
C SER A 61 -4.92 -6.75 -0.44
N VAL A 62 -3.60 -6.69 -0.64
CA VAL A 62 -2.97 -6.96 -1.94
C VAL A 62 -3.18 -8.42 -2.36
N ARG A 63 -2.97 -9.36 -1.42
CA ARG A 63 -3.23 -10.78 -1.66
C ARG A 63 -4.68 -11.01 -2.09
N LYS A 64 -5.65 -10.41 -1.39
CA LYS A 64 -7.08 -10.50 -1.71
C LYS A 64 -7.40 -9.95 -3.10
N THR A 65 -6.83 -8.79 -3.45
CA THR A 65 -6.97 -8.21 -4.79
C THR A 65 -6.43 -9.15 -5.88
N LEU A 66 -5.24 -9.72 -5.68
CA LEU A 66 -4.66 -10.69 -6.61
C LEU A 66 -5.54 -11.94 -6.77
N SER A 67 -6.07 -12.49 -5.67
CA SER A 67 -6.98 -13.64 -5.72
C SER A 67 -8.24 -13.34 -6.54
N ILE A 68 -8.88 -12.19 -6.32
CA ILE A 68 -10.07 -11.76 -7.09
C ILE A 68 -9.74 -11.58 -8.57
N LEU A 69 -8.57 -11.02 -8.89
CA LEU A 69 -8.13 -10.87 -10.27
C LEU A 69 -7.92 -12.24 -10.94
N PHE A 70 -7.23 -13.18 -10.28
CA PHE A 70 -7.03 -14.52 -10.84
C PHE A 70 -8.33 -15.28 -11.06
N GLU A 71 -9.30 -15.20 -10.13
CA GLU A 71 -10.65 -15.74 -10.35
C GLU A 71 -11.27 -15.18 -11.64
N ARG A 72 -11.10 -13.87 -11.89
CA ARG A 72 -11.63 -13.21 -13.09
C ARG A 72 -10.95 -13.70 -14.37
N TYR A 73 -9.62 -13.93 -14.35
CA TYR A 73 -8.90 -14.51 -15.48
C TYR A 73 -9.36 -15.95 -15.77
N GLU A 74 -9.54 -16.76 -14.74
CA GLU A 74 -10.05 -18.13 -14.86
C GLU A 74 -11.47 -18.17 -15.42
N GLN A 75 -12.38 -17.34 -14.90
CA GLN A 75 -13.76 -17.25 -15.38
C GLN A 75 -13.86 -16.84 -16.85
N LYS A 76 -12.97 -15.95 -17.32
CA LYS A 76 -12.92 -15.55 -18.72
C LYS A 76 -12.09 -16.49 -19.60
N SER A 77 -11.50 -17.53 -19.03
CA SER A 77 -10.59 -18.46 -19.74
C SER A 77 -9.43 -17.75 -20.44
N ILE A 78 -8.90 -16.68 -19.84
CA ILE A 78 -7.76 -15.91 -20.35
C ILE A 78 -6.50 -16.38 -19.61
N PRO A 79 -5.34 -16.51 -20.27
CA PRO A 79 -4.08 -16.83 -19.60
C PRO A 79 -3.79 -15.85 -18.45
N LYS A 80 -3.35 -16.39 -17.31
CA LYS A 80 -2.99 -15.58 -16.14
C LYS A 80 -1.82 -14.65 -16.49
N PRO A 81 -1.82 -13.41 -15.96
CA PRO A 81 -0.75 -12.47 -16.20
C PRO A 81 0.54 -12.90 -15.50
N GLN A 82 1.69 -12.46 -16.02
CA GLN A 82 2.97 -12.63 -15.35
C GLN A 82 3.03 -11.73 -14.11
N ILE A 83 3.59 -12.26 -13.02
CA ILE A 83 3.78 -11.51 -11.78
C ILE A 83 5.23 -11.06 -11.68
N LEU A 84 5.43 -9.78 -11.40
CA LEU A 84 6.71 -9.13 -11.20
C LEU A 84 6.74 -8.58 -9.77
N ALA A 85 7.88 -8.71 -9.10
CA ALA A 85 8.04 -8.15 -7.76
C ALA A 85 9.52 -7.93 -7.43
N ASP A 86 9.80 -7.12 -6.41
CA ASP A 86 11.15 -7.02 -5.87
C ASP A 86 11.59 -8.35 -5.27
N ARG A 87 12.86 -8.71 -5.45
CA ARG A 87 13.44 -9.97 -4.95
C ARG A 87 13.17 -10.23 -3.47
N LYS A 88 13.13 -9.17 -2.66
CA LYS A 88 12.89 -9.24 -1.20
C LYS A 88 11.51 -9.84 -0.87
N ILE A 89 10.49 -9.62 -1.71
CA ILE A 89 9.11 -10.04 -1.45
C ILE A 89 8.64 -11.22 -2.30
N MET A 90 9.42 -11.63 -3.31
CA MET A 90 9.04 -12.73 -4.22
C MET A 90 8.67 -14.03 -3.49
N ASN A 91 9.44 -14.43 -2.47
CA ASN A 91 9.16 -15.68 -1.74
C ASN A 91 7.84 -15.62 -0.96
N TYR A 92 7.48 -14.46 -0.42
CA TYR A 92 6.20 -14.26 0.24
C TYR A 92 5.05 -14.38 -0.77
N ILE A 93 5.21 -13.76 -1.94
CA ILE A 93 4.20 -13.81 -3.00
C ILE A 93 4.00 -15.24 -3.51
N LYS A 94 5.08 -16.00 -3.74
CA LYS A 94 5.04 -17.41 -4.18
C LYS A 94 4.14 -18.28 -3.31
N ASN A 95 4.10 -18.04 -1.99
CA ASN A 95 3.34 -18.85 -1.05
C ASN A 95 1.82 -18.79 -1.23
N TYR A 96 1.31 -17.80 -1.97
CA TYR A 96 -0.13 -17.65 -2.22
C TYR A 96 -0.48 -17.48 -3.70
N LEU A 97 0.49 -17.59 -4.61
CA LEU A 97 0.22 -17.67 -6.03
C LEU A 97 -0.36 -19.05 -6.39
N PRO A 98 -1.29 -19.13 -7.36
CA PRO A 98 -1.72 -20.42 -7.92
C PRO A 98 -0.53 -21.20 -8.49
N GLU A 99 -0.52 -22.53 -8.37
CA GLU A 99 0.61 -23.43 -8.71
C GLU A 99 1.22 -23.23 -10.12
N GLN A 100 0.44 -22.69 -11.06
CA GLN A 100 0.86 -22.48 -12.45
C GLN A 100 1.35 -21.05 -12.75
N SER A 101 1.41 -20.18 -11.74
CA SER A 101 1.77 -18.77 -11.93
C SER A 101 3.28 -18.58 -11.81
N SER A 102 3.88 -17.90 -12.78
CA SER A 102 5.29 -17.53 -12.72
C SER A 102 5.45 -16.17 -12.03
N ILE A 103 6.53 -16.05 -11.26
CA ILE A 103 6.97 -14.79 -10.67
C ILE A 103 8.41 -14.50 -11.09
N SER A 104 8.67 -13.27 -11.53
CA SER A 104 9.99 -12.79 -11.94
C SER A 104 10.38 -11.54 -11.17
N GLU A 105 11.67 -11.23 -11.12
CA GLU A 105 12.16 -10.02 -10.49
C GLU A 105 11.81 -8.80 -11.34
N PHE A 106 11.29 -7.75 -10.70
CA PHE A 106 10.97 -6.49 -11.36
C PHE A 106 12.21 -5.59 -11.44
N SER A 107 12.72 -5.37 -12.65
CA SER A 107 13.95 -4.60 -12.89
C SER A 107 13.72 -3.13 -13.19
N ASP A 108 12.92 -2.79 -14.20
CA ASP A 108 12.80 -1.42 -14.72
C ASP A 108 11.38 -1.10 -15.22
N VAL A 109 11.03 0.19 -15.13
CA VAL A 109 9.85 0.79 -15.74
C VAL A 109 10.16 1.29 -17.15
N GLU A 110 11.40 1.69 -17.47
CA GLU A 110 11.68 2.33 -18.78
C GLU A 110 11.58 1.37 -19.97
N ASP A 111 11.85 0.07 -19.75
CA ASP A 111 11.67 -0.99 -20.75
C ASP A 111 10.21 -1.45 -20.90
N SER A 112 9.27 -0.82 -20.18
CA SER A 112 7.89 -1.26 -20.17
C SER A 112 7.11 -0.77 -21.40
N ASN A 113 6.74 -1.73 -22.25
CA ASN A 113 5.53 -1.57 -23.05
C ASN A 113 4.35 -1.33 -22.09
N SER A 114 3.30 -0.61 -22.52
CA SER A 114 2.11 -0.12 -21.79
C SER A 114 1.22 -1.19 -21.10
N LYS A 115 1.83 -2.19 -20.47
CA LYS A 115 1.26 -3.45 -19.99
C LYS A 115 1.45 -3.62 -18.48
N LEU A 116 2.22 -2.75 -17.82
CA LEU A 116 2.44 -2.83 -16.39
C LEU A 116 1.24 -2.28 -15.62
N VAL A 117 0.75 -3.10 -14.70
CA VAL A 117 -0.23 -2.71 -13.70
C VAL A 117 0.40 -2.91 -12.32
N PHE A 118 0.67 -1.80 -11.63
CA PHE A 118 1.22 -1.79 -10.28
C PHE A 118 0.11 -2.06 -9.27
N ILE A 119 0.37 -2.92 -8.29
CA ILE A 119 -0.58 -3.23 -7.21
C ILE A 119 0.12 -2.95 -5.89
N GLY A 120 -0.47 -2.08 -5.08
CA GLY A 120 0.10 -1.69 -3.79
C GLY A 120 -0.92 -1.16 -2.82
N GLU A 121 -0.71 -1.47 -1.55
CA GLU A 121 -1.38 -0.80 -0.43
C GLU A 121 -0.63 0.47 -0.03
N MET A 122 -1.39 1.54 0.17
CA MET A 122 -0.91 2.85 0.60
C MET A 122 -0.58 2.84 2.09
N GLU A 123 0.54 3.47 2.44
CA GLU A 123 1.02 3.58 3.82
C GLU A 123 1.26 5.05 4.18
N PHE A 124 1.53 5.34 5.45
CA PHE A 124 2.00 6.67 5.84
C PHE A 124 3.49 6.83 5.56
N ASP A 125 3.87 7.99 5.03
CA ASP A 125 5.26 8.31 4.76
C ASP A 125 5.65 9.61 5.45
N GLY A 126 6.79 9.60 6.14
CA GLY A 126 7.26 10.78 6.87
C GLY A 126 7.71 11.93 5.97
N LEU A 127 8.21 11.64 4.76
CA LEU A 127 8.66 12.64 3.81
C LEU A 127 7.48 13.14 2.97
N PHE A 128 6.77 12.24 2.29
CA PHE A 128 5.71 12.52 1.32
C PHE A 128 4.31 12.61 1.91
N GLY A 129 4.15 12.36 3.22
CA GLY A 129 2.86 12.21 3.88
C GLY A 129 2.23 10.84 3.66
N TYR A 130 2.24 10.36 2.42
CA TYR A 130 1.71 9.05 2.03
C TYR A 130 2.71 8.30 1.16
N GLU A 131 2.87 7.00 1.42
CA GLU A 131 3.52 6.08 0.51
C GLU A 131 2.47 5.51 -0.44
N THR A 132 2.51 5.96 -1.69
CA THR A 132 1.65 5.52 -2.80
C THR A 132 2.49 4.85 -3.88
N ILE A 133 1.88 4.27 -4.90
CA ILE A 133 2.61 3.80 -6.09
C ILE A 133 3.46 4.93 -6.70
N SER A 134 2.96 6.16 -6.75
CA SER A 134 3.72 7.31 -7.29
C SER A 134 5.00 7.62 -6.50
N THR A 135 4.96 7.54 -5.16
CA THR A 135 6.13 7.80 -4.31
C THR A 135 7.11 6.63 -4.34
N ARG A 136 6.61 5.38 -4.40
CA ARG A 136 7.45 4.19 -4.60
C ARG A 136 8.21 4.25 -5.92
N LEU A 137 7.56 4.67 -6.99
CA LEU A 137 8.19 4.89 -8.30
C LEU A 137 9.27 5.97 -8.23
N LEU A 138 8.98 7.13 -7.62
CA LEU A 138 9.96 8.19 -7.43
C LEU A 138 11.17 7.72 -6.62
N LYS A 139 10.96 6.99 -5.52
CA LYS A 139 12.04 6.44 -4.69
C LYS A 139 12.90 5.43 -5.45
N LYS A 140 12.31 4.60 -6.31
CA LYS A 140 13.01 3.55 -7.03
C LYS A 140 13.74 4.06 -8.28
N PHE A 141 13.14 4.97 -9.04
CA PHE A 141 13.63 5.38 -10.37
C PHE A 141 13.97 6.88 -10.47
N GLY A 142 13.54 7.70 -9.53
CA GLY A 142 13.66 9.16 -9.60
C GLY A 142 14.78 9.73 -8.74
N ALA A 143 15.98 9.11 -8.74
CA ALA A 143 17.08 9.50 -7.85
C ALA A 143 17.43 11.00 -7.91
N GLU A 144 17.41 11.61 -9.10
CA GLU A 144 17.66 13.05 -9.26
C GLU A 144 16.54 13.90 -8.65
N LEU A 145 15.28 13.51 -8.86
CA LEU A 145 14.10 14.23 -8.36
C LEU A 145 13.86 14.01 -6.86
N MET A 146 14.42 12.94 -6.29
CA MET A 146 14.39 12.69 -4.85
C MET A 146 15.13 13.79 -4.07
N LEU A 147 16.21 14.37 -4.62
CA LEU A 147 16.89 15.50 -3.99
C LEU A 147 15.98 16.73 -3.92
N SER A 148 15.32 17.07 -5.04
CA SER A 148 14.35 18.17 -5.07
C SER A 148 13.15 17.93 -4.15
N ALA A 149 12.70 16.67 -4.01
CA ALA A 149 11.65 16.32 -3.05
C ALA A 149 12.11 16.53 -1.60
N TYR A 150 13.37 16.22 -1.29
CA TYR A 150 13.96 16.44 0.02
C TYR A 150 14.14 17.92 0.36
N GLU A 151 14.50 18.75 -0.62
CA GLU A 151 14.61 20.21 -0.46
C GLU A 151 13.26 20.87 -0.20
N LYS A 152 12.17 20.33 -0.77
CA LYS A 152 10.80 20.82 -0.62
C LYS A 152 10.03 20.21 0.55
N ARG A 153 10.69 19.46 1.43
CA ARG A 153 10.06 18.87 2.62
C ARG A 153 9.52 19.96 3.54
N LYS A 154 8.44 19.66 4.25
CA LYS A 154 7.80 20.58 5.21
C LYS A 154 8.55 20.58 6.55
N GLY A 155 9.68 21.29 6.59
CA GLY A 155 10.54 21.37 7.78
C GLY A 155 11.26 20.05 8.10
N ASP A 156 11.80 19.93 9.31
CA ASP A 156 12.61 18.78 9.72
C ASP A 156 11.86 17.72 10.52
N LEU A 157 10.53 17.86 10.63
CA LEU A 157 9.65 16.87 11.26
C LEU A 157 8.92 16.04 10.20
N PRO A 158 8.68 14.75 10.46
CA PRO A 158 7.90 13.93 9.56
C PRO A 158 6.47 14.48 9.45
N SER A 159 5.89 14.41 8.25
CA SER A 159 4.55 14.92 7.95
C SER A 159 3.58 13.82 7.49
N PRO A 160 3.45 12.69 8.21
CA PRO A 160 2.59 11.58 7.80
C PRO A 160 1.13 12.05 7.69
N GLY A 161 0.44 11.58 6.65
CA GLY A 161 -0.97 11.87 6.44
C GLY A 161 -1.28 13.31 6.03
N GLN A 162 -0.28 14.08 5.57
CA GLN A 162 -0.45 15.45 5.10
C GLN A 162 -0.19 15.56 3.60
N ASP A 163 -1.00 16.36 2.91
CA ASP A 163 -0.74 16.75 1.53
C ASP A 163 0.37 17.82 1.50
N VAL A 164 1.58 17.40 1.13
CA VAL A 164 2.81 18.21 1.16
C VAL A 164 3.35 18.46 -0.26
N GLU A 165 4.10 19.54 -0.46
CA GLU A 165 4.55 19.95 -1.80
C GLU A 165 5.39 18.86 -2.49
N ASN A 166 6.25 18.19 -1.73
CA ASN A 166 7.09 17.11 -2.24
C ASN A 166 6.28 15.86 -2.66
N PHE A 167 5.06 15.65 -2.16
CA PHE A 167 4.14 14.63 -2.68
C PHE A 167 3.75 14.91 -4.14
N GLN A 168 3.60 16.18 -4.51
CA GLN A 168 3.26 16.57 -5.87
C GLN A 168 4.42 16.31 -6.85
N ILE A 169 5.67 16.26 -6.38
CA ILE A 169 6.81 15.84 -7.21
C ILE A 169 6.66 14.36 -7.60
N ALA A 170 6.28 13.49 -6.66
CA ALA A 170 6.06 12.08 -6.96
C ALA A 170 4.91 11.87 -7.94
N ARG A 171 3.81 12.61 -7.80
CA ARG A 171 2.67 12.55 -8.75
C ARG A 171 3.07 13.00 -10.16
N LYS A 172 3.82 14.09 -10.29
CA LYS A 172 4.35 14.55 -11.59
C LYS A 172 5.39 13.60 -12.17
N PHE A 173 6.15 12.92 -11.33
CA PHE A 173 7.12 11.94 -11.79
C PHE A 173 6.43 10.73 -12.44
N SER A 174 5.33 10.24 -11.84
CA SER A 174 4.62 9.09 -12.38
C SER A 174 3.89 9.38 -13.70
N GLU A 175 3.51 10.63 -13.99
CA GLU A 175 2.89 11.07 -15.26
C GLU A 175 3.75 10.78 -16.51
N LYS A 176 5.04 10.51 -16.34
CA LYS A 176 5.95 10.20 -17.44
C LYS A 176 5.77 8.78 -17.98
N PHE A 177 5.12 7.90 -17.23
CA PHE A 177 5.03 6.48 -17.53
C PHE A 177 3.63 6.11 -18.03
N ASP A 178 3.56 5.33 -19.11
CA ASP A 178 2.29 4.77 -19.61
C ASP A 178 1.96 3.46 -18.86
N ILE A 179 1.56 3.59 -17.60
CA ILE A 179 1.29 2.48 -16.68
C ILE A 179 -0.03 2.64 -15.95
N LEU A 180 -0.54 1.53 -15.41
CA LEU A 180 -1.72 1.49 -14.58
C LEU A 180 -1.35 1.14 -13.13
N ALA A 181 -2.25 1.49 -12.21
CA ALA A 181 -2.15 1.28 -10.79
C ALA A 181 -3.47 0.73 -10.26
N ILE A 182 -3.37 -0.20 -9.32
CA ILE A 182 -4.40 -0.60 -8.37
C ILE A 182 -3.88 -0.17 -7.00
N GLU A 183 -4.35 0.98 -6.55
CA GLU A 183 -3.98 1.56 -5.26
C GLU A 183 -5.03 1.18 -4.22
N ILE A 184 -4.58 0.65 -3.09
CA ILE A 184 -5.44 0.11 -2.04
C ILE A 184 -5.23 0.91 -0.76
N ILE A 185 -6.32 1.21 -0.04
CA ILE A 185 -6.23 1.69 1.35
C ILE A 185 -6.93 0.67 2.25
N ALA A 186 -6.27 0.28 3.34
CA ALA A 186 -6.79 -0.76 4.24
C ALA A 186 -6.28 -0.56 5.67
N ASN A 187 -6.80 -1.38 6.58
CA ASN A 187 -6.27 -1.54 7.93
C ASN A 187 -6.52 -2.96 8.45
N SER A 188 -6.34 -3.16 9.75
CA SER A 188 -6.59 -4.44 10.44
C SER A 188 -8.01 -5.00 10.30
N ASN A 189 -9.00 -4.19 9.95
CA ASN A 189 -10.39 -4.64 9.74
C ASN A 189 -10.66 -5.04 8.28
N GLY A 190 -9.78 -4.66 7.36
CA GLY A 190 -9.88 -4.94 5.93
C GLY A 190 -9.72 -3.72 5.04
N MET A 191 -10.06 -3.89 3.76
CA MET A 191 -9.93 -2.87 2.72
C MET A 191 -10.99 -1.77 2.87
N TYR A 192 -10.57 -0.51 2.88
CA TYR A 192 -11.44 0.66 2.94
C TYR A 192 -11.89 1.16 1.58
N ASP A 193 -10.93 1.25 0.67
CA ASP A 193 -11.16 1.74 -0.67
C ASP A 193 -10.07 1.21 -1.61
N LEU A 194 -10.37 1.23 -2.90
CA LEU A 194 -9.50 0.82 -3.98
C LEU A 194 -9.75 1.73 -5.19
N ALA A 195 -8.67 2.17 -5.82
CA ALA A 195 -8.70 2.94 -7.06
C ALA A 195 -7.88 2.25 -8.15
N VAL A 196 -8.44 2.22 -9.35
CA VAL A 196 -7.77 1.71 -10.55
C VAL A 196 -7.60 2.86 -11.54
N GLY A 197 -6.40 3.02 -12.09
CA GLY A 197 -6.12 4.08 -13.07
C GLY A 197 -4.64 4.44 -13.13
N HIS A 198 -4.30 5.62 -13.64
CA HIS A 198 -2.92 6.10 -13.66
C HIS A 198 -2.44 6.41 -12.22
N PRO A 199 -1.18 6.09 -11.82
CA PRO A 199 -0.67 6.32 -10.46
C PRO A 199 -0.82 7.76 -9.94
N SER A 200 -0.70 8.76 -10.83
CA SER A 200 -0.88 10.18 -10.45
C SER A 200 -2.33 10.52 -10.08
N SER A 201 -3.30 9.73 -10.57
CA SER A 201 -4.74 9.88 -10.33
C SER A 201 -5.22 9.02 -9.15
N THR A 202 -4.75 7.77 -9.05
CA THR A 202 -5.12 6.86 -7.95
C THR A 202 -4.67 7.39 -6.59
N ALA A 203 -3.56 8.14 -6.54
CA ALA A 203 -3.07 8.84 -5.36
C ALA A 203 -4.12 9.76 -4.67
N SER A 204 -5.22 10.13 -5.36
CA SER A 204 -6.30 10.93 -4.79
C SER A 204 -7.01 10.27 -3.58
N ILE A 205 -7.01 8.95 -3.47
CA ILE A 205 -7.61 8.23 -2.33
C ILE A 205 -6.85 8.43 -1.00
N SER A 206 -5.65 9.03 -1.04
CA SER A 206 -4.85 9.39 0.14
C SER A 206 -5.59 10.30 1.12
N LYS A 207 -6.44 11.21 0.61
CA LYS A 207 -7.26 12.09 1.45
C LYS A 207 -8.23 11.29 2.32
N SER A 208 -8.89 10.29 1.73
CA SER A 208 -9.77 9.37 2.45
C SER A 208 -9.00 8.52 3.45
N PHE A 209 -7.80 8.06 3.09
CA PHE A 209 -6.93 7.31 3.99
C PHE A 209 -6.56 8.11 5.24
N GLY A 210 -6.09 9.35 5.05
CA GLY A 210 -5.77 10.25 6.18
C GLY A 210 -6.98 10.53 7.07
N THR A 211 -8.16 10.76 6.47
CA THR A 211 -9.40 11.02 7.23
C THR A 211 -9.85 9.80 8.03
N ASN A 212 -9.76 8.60 7.47
CA ASN A 212 -10.19 7.36 8.13
C ASN A 212 -9.23 6.90 9.22
N ALA A 213 -7.94 7.22 9.09
CA ALA A 213 -6.92 6.86 10.06
C ALA A 213 -6.77 7.89 11.20
N ALA A 214 -7.12 9.16 10.95
CA ALA A 214 -7.01 10.21 11.94
C ALA A 214 -7.99 9.99 13.10
N LYS A 215 -7.47 10.05 14.32
CA LYS A 215 -8.27 9.98 15.55
C LYS A 215 -7.88 11.11 16.48
N ASP A 216 -8.88 11.85 16.93
CA ASP A 216 -8.74 12.74 18.08
C ASP A 216 -8.97 11.93 19.34
N ILE A 217 -7.94 11.84 20.16
CA ILE A 217 -7.88 11.04 21.38
C ILE A 217 -7.67 11.93 22.61
N GLY A 218 -7.63 13.26 22.45
CA GLY A 218 -7.36 14.17 23.57
C GLY A 218 -5.93 14.05 24.13
N LYS A 219 -5.77 14.47 25.39
CA LYS A 219 -4.46 14.51 26.07
C LYS A 219 -4.32 13.36 27.05
N HIS A 220 -3.32 12.52 26.79
CA HIS A 220 -2.96 11.38 27.64
C HIS A 220 -1.61 11.60 28.31
N LYS A 221 -1.47 11.14 29.56
CA LYS A 221 -0.17 11.17 30.27
C LYS A 221 0.83 10.17 29.69
N THR A 222 0.32 9.03 29.22
CA THR A 222 1.10 7.91 28.70
C THR A 222 0.39 7.33 27.49
N MET A 223 1.14 6.98 26.46
CA MET A 223 0.64 6.25 25.29
C MET A 223 1.59 5.09 25.01
N ILE A 224 1.01 3.93 24.67
CA ILE A 224 1.77 2.75 24.27
C ILE A 224 1.40 2.45 22.83
N ILE A 225 2.39 2.44 21.95
CA ILE A 225 2.22 2.30 20.50
C ILE A 225 3.04 1.11 20.01
N SER A 226 2.47 0.32 19.11
CA SER A 226 3.14 -0.75 18.37
C SER A 226 3.42 -0.29 16.93
N THR A 227 4.44 -0.86 16.30
CA THR A 227 4.81 -0.57 14.91
C THR A 227 3.85 -1.17 13.88
N GLY A 228 2.90 -2.01 14.30
CA GLY A 228 2.00 -2.75 13.41
C GLY A 228 2.68 -3.98 12.77
N LYS A 229 1.84 -4.90 12.26
CA LYS A 229 2.27 -6.09 11.50
C LYS A 229 2.33 -5.75 10.00
N GLU A 230 3.26 -6.36 9.29
CA GLU A 230 3.30 -6.39 7.81
C GLU A 230 3.42 -5.02 7.11
N SER A 231 3.84 -3.97 7.81
CA SER A 231 4.22 -2.71 7.15
C SER A 231 5.34 -2.97 6.14
N SER A 232 5.32 -2.28 4.99
CA SER A 232 6.39 -2.41 4.02
C SER A 232 7.66 -1.81 4.62
N ASN A 233 8.49 -2.65 5.23
CA ASN A 233 9.75 -2.28 5.86
C ASN A 233 10.84 -1.95 4.81
N ASN A 234 10.46 -1.23 3.74
CA ASN A 234 11.40 -0.65 2.80
C ASN A 234 12.06 0.54 3.48
N SER A 235 13.16 0.27 4.20
CA SER A 235 14.06 1.34 4.60
C SER A 235 14.68 1.99 3.37
N LEU A 236 14.99 3.29 3.47
CA LEU A 236 15.75 4.03 2.44
C LEU A 236 17.17 3.49 2.23
N SER A 237 17.61 2.52 3.04
CA SER A 237 18.89 1.84 2.88
C SER A 237 18.76 0.68 1.89
N LYS A 238 19.56 0.72 0.81
CA LYS A 238 19.67 -0.34 -0.21
C LYS A 238 19.78 -1.75 0.41
#